data_AF-A0A558R364-F1
#
_entry.id   AF-A0A558R364-F1
#
_cell.length_a   1.000
_cell.length_b   1.000
_cell.length_c   1.000
_cell.angle_alpha   90.00
_cell.angle_beta   90.00
_cell.angle_gamma   90.00
#
_symmetry.space_group_name_H-M   'P 1'
#
loop_
_entity.id
_entity.type
_entity.pdbx_description
1 polymer ?
#
loop_
_entity_poly.entity_id
_entity_poly.type
_entity_poly.pdbx_seq_one_letter_code
_entity_poly.pdbx_strand_id
1 'polypeptide(L)' 'DYAYAHDAPDGFPGDDYWPAEMAPQTFYPPAPRGFEAKIAERLAYWDGLRAERRGGG' A
#
# COMPACT_ATOMS: atom_id res chain seq x y z
N ASP A 1 -8.49 12.38 12.13
CA ASP A 1 -8.07 13.29 11.04
C ASP A 1 -7.82 12.49 9.78
N TYR A 2 -8.43 12.90 8.67
CA TYR A 2 -8.30 12.23 7.38
C TYR A 2 -7.02 12.72 6.70
N ALA A 3 -5.98 11.89 6.66
CA ALA A 3 -4.74 12.22 5.97
C ALA A 3 -4.98 12.27 4.46
N TYR A 4 -4.96 13.47 3.90
CA TYR A 4 -5.10 13.68 2.46
C TYR A 4 -3.79 13.28 1.77
N ALA A 5 -3.83 12.18 1.01
CA ALA A 5 -2.69 11.53 0.37
C ALA A 5 -1.85 12.41 -0.59
N HIS A 6 -2.31 13.62 -0.91
CA HIS A 6 -1.66 14.51 -1.88
C HIS A 6 -0.44 15.27 -1.33
N ASP A 7 -0.27 15.37 -0.01
CA ASP A 7 0.87 16.09 0.59
C ASP A 7 2.05 15.16 0.93
N ALA A 8 1.91 13.84 0.74
CA ALA A 8 3.01 12.91 0.92
C ALA A 8 3.95 12.96 -0.30
N PRO A 9 5.29 13.08 -0.12
CA PRO A 9 6.27 13.23 -1.21
C PRO A 9 6.19 12.16 -2.32
N ASP A 10 5.65 10.98 -1.98
CA ASP A 10 5.54 9.82 -2.88
C ASP A 10 4.12 9.60 -3.43
N GLY A 11 3.16 10.49 -3.09
CA GLY A 11 1.72 10.30 -3.35
C GLY A 11 1.15 9.08 -2.62
N PHE A 12 1.81 8.63 -1.55
CA PHE A 12 1.44 7.47 -0.76
C PHE A 12 1.55 7.83 0.73
N PRO A 13 0.42 7.94 1.45
CA PRO A 13 0.40 8.38 2.84
C PRO A 13 1.02 7.35 3.79
N GLY A 14 1.22 6.10 3.35
CA GLY A 14 1.80 5.04 4.19
C GLY A 14 0.85 4.50 5.26
N ASP A 15 -0.32 5.10 5.40
CA ASP A 15 -1.29 4.77 6.43
C ASP A 15 -1.90 3.37 6.22
N ASP A 16 -2.14 2.73 7.36
CA ASP A 16 -2.95 1.53 7.44
C ASP A 16 -4.42 1.94 7.54
N TYR A 17 -5.22 1.50 6.58
CA TYR A 17 -6.66 1.80 6.51
C TYR A 17 -7.52 0.68 7.13
N TRP A 18 -6.91 -0.39 7.62
CA TRP A 18 -7.63 -1.42 8.35
C TRP A 18 -8.08 -0.89 9.72
N PRO A 19 -9.26 -1.31 10.22
CA PRO A 19 -9.60 -1.12 11.62
C PRO A 19 -8.49 -1.67 12.51
N ALA A 20 -8.19 -1.00 13.63
CA ALA A 20 -7.08 -1.38 14.52
C ALA A 20 -7.22 -2.82 15.06
N GLU A 21 -8.45 -3.32 15.15
CA GLU A 21 -8.79 -4.66 15.62
C GLU A 21 -8.67 -5.75 14.52
N MET A 22 -8.33 -5.37 13.29
CA MET A 22 -8.31 -6.26 12.13
C MET A 22 -6.92 -6.39 11.52
N ALA A 23 -6.49 -7.64 11.29
CA ALA A 23 -5.29 -7.91 10.51
C ALA A 23 -5.52 -7.57 9.02
N PRO A 24 -4.52 -7.00 8.32
CA PRO A 24 -4.60 -6.74 6.89
C PRO A 24 -4.96 -7.98 6.08
N GLN A 25 -5.87 -7.84 5.11
CA GLN A 25 -6.25 -8.92 4.19
C GLN A 25 -6.07 -8.53 2.72
N THR A 26 -5.64 -9.49 1.91
CA THR A 26 -5.51 -9.31 0.46
C THR A 26 -6.78 -9.78 -0.24
N PHE A 27 -7.61 -8.84 -0.68
CA PHE A 27 -8.85 -9.17 -1.41
C PHE A 27 -8.70 -9.15 -2.94
N TYR A 28 -7.67 -8.51 -3.47
CA TYR A 28 -7.44 -8.40 -4.91
C TYR A 28 -6.05 -8.92 -5.30
N PRO A 29 -5.96 -10.15 -5.84
CA PRO A 29 -4.76 -10.67 -6.47
C PRO A 29 -4.80 -10.37 -7.99
N PRO A 30 -4.03 -9.40 -8.50
CA PRO A 30 -4.03 -9.06 -9.93
C PRO A 30 -3.43 -10.22 -10.75
N ALA A 31 -3.95 -10.46 -11.96
CA ALA A 31 -3.38 -11.46 -12.85
C ALA A 31 -2.04 -10.99 -13.44
N PRO A 32 -1.10 -11.90 -13.76
CA PRO A 32 0.23 -11.54 -14.28
C PRO A 32 0.22 -11.09 -15.75
N ARG A 33 -0.94 -10.72 -16.31
CA ARG A 33 -1.11 -10.43 -17.73
C ARG A 33 -1.81 -9.09 -17.95
N GLY A 34 -1.51 -8.46 -19.08
CA GLY A 34 -2.13 -7.21 -19.48
C GLY A 34 -1.85 -6.08 -18.49
N PHE A 35 -2.84 -5.20 -18.28
CA PHE A 35 -2.69 -4.03 -17.42
C PHE A 35 -2.59 -4.38 -15.93
N GLU A 36 -3.15 -5.52 -15.52
CA GLU A 36 -3.09 -5.98 -14.12
C GLU A 36 -1.67 -6.31 -13.65
N ALA A 37 -0.76 -6.66 -14.54
CA ALA A 37 0.65 -6.85 -14.19
C ALA A 37 1.29 -5.57 -13.63
N LYS A 38 0.97 -4.41 -14.22
CA LYS A 38 1.44 -3.10 -13.71
C LYS A 38 0.81 -2.74 -12.37
N ILE A 39 -0.44 -3.18 -12.13
CA ILE A 39 -1.10 -3.00 -10.84
C ILE A 39 -0.39 -3.83 -9.78
N ALA A 40 -0.01 -5.08 -10.08
CA ALA A 40 0.75 -5.92 -9.17
C ALA A 40 2.12 -5.31 -8.82
N GLU A 41 2.85 -4.78 -9.80
CA GLU A 41 4.11 -4.07 -9.58
C GLU A 41 3.93 -2.86 -8.64
N ARG A 42 2.86 -2.08 -8.85
CA ARG A 42 2.57 -0.90 -8.02
C ARG A 42 2.18 -1.27 -6.58
N LEU A 43 1.39 -2.33 -6.41
CA LEU A 43 1.04 -2.85 -5.08
C LEU A 43 2.28 -3.33 -4.33
N ALA A 44 3.17 -4.08 -5.00
CA ALA A 44 4.43 -4.55 -4.43
C ALA A 44 5.36 -3.40 -4.03
N TYR A 45 5.43 -2.34 -4.84
CA TYR A 45 6.17 -1.13 -4.50
C TYR A 45 5.66 -0.48 -3.20
N TRP A 46 4.34 -0.35 -3.04
CA TRP A 46 3.75 0.20 -1.81
C TRP A 46 3.97 -0.70 -0.59
N ASP A 47 3.94 -2.02 -0.76
CA ASP A 47 4.29 -2.96 0.33
C ASP A 47 5.74 -2.78 0.79
N GLY A 48 6.67 -2.56 -0.16
CA GLY A 48 8.05 -2.22 0.15
C GLY A 48 8.17 -0.95 1.00
N LEU A 49 7.52 0.15 0.57
CA LEU A 49 7.50 1.40 1.33
C LEU A 49 6.90 1.23 2.74
N ARG A 50 5.85 0.41 2.89
CA ARG A 50 5.27 0.08 4.20
C ARG A 50 6.24 -0.71 5.07
N ALA A 51 6.99 -1.65 4.50
CA ALA A 51 7.99 -2.44 5.21
C ALA A 51 9.15 -1.55 5.70
N GLU A 52 9.67 -0.67 4.85
CA GLU A 52 10.72 0.29 5.20
C GLU A 52 10.30 1.21 6.36
N ARG A 53 9.08 1.76 6.30
CA ARG A 53 8.54 2.62 7.37
C ARG A 53 8.30 1.89 8.69
N ARG A 54 7.94 0.60 8.67
CA ARG A 54 7.75 -0.23 9.87
C ARG A 54 9.06 -0.74 10.48
N GLY A 55 10.12 -0.86 9.68
CA GLY A 55 11.44 -1.36 10.11
C GLY A 55 12.41 -0.31 10.63
N GLY A 56 12.07 0.98 10.55
CA GLY A 56 12.92 2.10 10.98
C GLY A 56 12.76 2.51 12.46
N GLY A 57 12.52 1.55 13.36
CA GLY A 57 12.45 1.76 14.82
C GLY A 57 13.76 1.48 15.53
#